data_AF-A0AA88YLI4-F1
#
_entry.id   AF-A0AA88YLI4-F1
#
_cell.length_a   1.000
_cell.length_b   1.000
_cell.length_c   1.000
_cell.angle_alpha   90.00
_cell.angle_beta   90.00
_cell.angle_gamma   90.00
#
_symmetry.space_group_name_H-M   'P 1'
#
loop_
_entity.id
_entity.type
_entity.pdbx_description
1 polymer ?
#
loop_
_entity_poly.entity_id
_entity_poly.type
_entity_poly.pdbx_seq_one_letter_code
_entity_poly.pdbx_strand_id
1 'polypeptide(L)'
;CVICMSAKATMQTFPCSHKVVCRKCFIKTIQMAVSQRCLPLRCVVCRSRILKLRQLPLPASKIRPENNKSKRKFFSRVRLHKSSGKK
;
A
#
# COMPACT_ATOMS: atom_id res chain seq x y z
N CYS A 1 10.14 -3.15 -6.87
CA CYS A 1 9.52 -3.24 -5.54
C CYS A 1 10.45 -4.09 -4.71
N VAL A 2 10.95 -3.61 -3.58
CA VAL A 2 11.94 -4.35 -2.79
C VAL A 2 11.37 -5.61 -2.12
N ILE A 3 10.04 -5.72 -2.04
CA ILE A 3 9.35 -6.86 -1.40
C ILE A 3 9.16 -8.03 -2.38
N CYS A 4 8.59 -7.76 -3.57
CA CYS A 4 8.30 -8.84 -4.53
C CYS A 4 9.31 -8.98 -5.65
N MET A 5 10.17 -7.98 -5.86
CA MET A 5 11.15 -7.91 -6.96
C MET A 5 10.57 -8.01 -8.39
N SER A 6 9.30 -8.36 -8.58
CA SER A 6 8.67 -8.53 -9.90
C SER A 6 8.02 -7.26 -10.44
N ALA A 7 7.49 -6.40 -9.58
CA ALA A 7 6.72 -5.22 -9.99
C ALA A 7 7.49 -3.92 -9.74
N LYS A 8 7.29 -2.92 -10.62
CA LYS A 8 7.85 -1.58 -10.44
C LYS A 8 7.35 -0.95 -9.14
N ALA A 9 8.26 -0.33 -8.39
CA ALA A 9 7.87 0.47 -7.23
C ALA A 9 7.10 1.70 -7.73
N THR A 10 5.89 1.93 -7.20
CA THR A 10 4.98 3.00 -7.66
C THR A 10 4.41 3.84 -6.53
N MET A 11 4.54 3.38 -5.28
CA MET A 11 4.05 4.07 -4.10
C MET A 11 5.14 4.98 -3.54
N GLN A 12 4.85 6.28 -3.48
CA GLN A 12 5.70 7.28 -2.87
C GLN A 12 5.24 7.55 -1.44
N THR A 13 6.18 7.57 -0.51
CA THR A 13 5.96 7.87 0.91
C THR A 13 6.24 9.35 1.20
N PHE A 14 5.46 9.97 2.08
CA PHE A 14 5.67 11.36 2.53
C PHE A 14 5.82 11.39 4.06
N PRO A 15 6.73 12.23 4.59
CA PRO A 15 7.44 13.35 3.93
C PRO A 15 8.73 12.98 3.17
N CYS A 16 9.24 11.76 3.31
CA CYS A 16 10.58 11.40 2.82
C CYS A 16 10.73 11.14 1.31
N SER A 17 9.65 11.20 0.54
CA SER A 17 9.61 11.01 -0.93
C SER A 17 10.09 9.66 -1.48
N HIS A 18 10.42 8.68 -0.62
CA HIS A 18 10.94 7.37 -1.06
C HIS A 18 9.88 6.54 -1.80
N LYS A 19 10.32 5.87 -2.88
CA LYS A 19 9.50 5.05 -3.77
C LYS A 19 10.06 3.63 -3.92
N VAL A 20 9.80 2.79 -2.92
CA VAL A 20 10.45 1.46 -2.80
C VAL A 20 9.51 0.26 -2.95
N VAL A 21 8.20 0.45 -2.80
CA VAL A 21 7.19 -0.62 -2.87
C VAL A 21 6.19 -0.44 -4.02
N CYS A 22 5.66 -1.55 -4.53
CA CYS A 22 4.52 -1.55 -5.44
C CYS A 22 3.19 -1.49 -4.65
N ARG A 23 2.10 -1.18 -5.35
CA ARG A 23 0.77 -1.04 -4.74
C ARG A 23 0.28 -2.33 -4.06
N LYS A 24 0.46 -3.50 -4.69
CA LYS A 24 0.01 -4.80 -4.14
C LYS A 24 0.74 -5.14 -2.83
N CYS A 25 2.07 -5.03 -2.82
CA CYS A 25 2.86 -5.30 -1.62
C CYS A 25 2.52 -4.30 -0.50
N PHE A 26 2.35 -3.02 -0.84
CA PHE A 26 1.97 -2.02 0.15
C PHE A 26 0.64 -2.34 0.86
N ILE A 27 -0.39 -2.77 0.11
CA ILE A 27 -1.68 -3.16 0.69
C ILE A 27 -1.52 -4.32 1.67
N LYS A 28 -0.75 -5.35 1.31
CA LYS A 28 -0.47 -6.47 2.22
C LYS A 28 0.27 -6.00 3.47
N THR A 29 1.28 -5.15 3.32
CA THR A 29 2.05 -4.60 4.44
C THR A 29 1.17 -3.82 5.40
N ILE A 30 0.29 -2.93 4.92
CA ILE A 30 -0.58 -2.16 5.82
C ILE A 30 -1.64 -3.05 6.47
N GLN A 31 -2.17 -4.05 5.76
CA GLN A 31 -3.09 -5.02 6.35
C GLN A 31 -2.44 -5.77 7.52
N MET A 32 -1.21 -6.28 7.32
CA MET A 32 -0.46 -6.95 8.38
C MET A 32 -0.19 -6.02 9.57
N ALA A 33 0.26 -4.80 9.31
CA ALA A 33 0.54 -3.82 10.37
C ALA A 33 -0.72 -3.46 11.18
N VAL A 34 -1.88 -3.37 10.54
CA VAL A 34 -3.17 -3.16 11.23
C VAL A 34 -3.52 -4.37 12.09
N SER A 35 -3.43 -5.59 11.55
CA SER A 35 -3.72 -6.82 12.30
C SER A 35 -2.80 -7.01 13.51
N GLN A 36 -1.54 -6.60 13.39
CA GLN A 36 -0.54 -6.67 14.46
C GLN A 36 -0.54 -5.43 15.37
N ARG A 37 -1.42 -4.44 15.12
CA ARG A 37 -1.46 -3.14 15.79
C ARG A 37 -0.12 -2.38 15.73
N CYS A 38 0.71 -2.64 14.73
CA CYS A 38 2.03 -2.04 14.50
C CYS A 38 1.93 -0.77 13.64
N LEU A 39 1.11 0.20 14.06
CA LEU A 39 1.04 1.54 13.48
C LEU A 39 1.72 2.55 14.42
N PRO A 40 2.32 3.63 13.89
CA PRO A 40 2.39 4.08 12.50
C PRO A 40 3.52 3.42 11.69
N LEU A 41 3.27 3.23 10.38
CA LEU A 41 4.29 2.72 9.46
C LEU A 41 5.50 3.68 9.37
N ARG A 42 6.69 3.10 9.26
CA ARG A 42 7.95 3.83 9.05
C ARG A 42 8.52 3.50 7.68
N CYS A 43 9.18 4.47 7.06
CA CYS A 43 9.84 4.26 5.77
C CYS A 43 11.04 3.32 5.95
N VAL A 44 11.15 2.30 5.10
CA VAL A 44 12.25 1.32 5.18
C VAL A 44 13.61 1.90 4.81
N VAL A 45 13.65 3.06 4.13
CA VAL A 45 14.90 3.72 3.71
C VAL A 45 15.40 4.66 4.81
N CYS A 46 14.57 5.60 5.25
CA CYS A 46 14.98 6.68 6.15
C CYS A 46 14.34 6.63 7.55
N ARG A 47 13.55 5.59 7.85
CA ARG A 47 12.84 5.37 9.12
C ARG A 47 11.85 6.47 9.54
N SER A 48 11.67 7.52 8.74
CA SER A 48 10.67 8.57 8.99
C SER A 48 9.26 7.98 9.01
N ARG A 49 8.41 8.51 9.89
CA ARG A 49 6.98 8.15 9.94
C ARG A 49 6.32 8.47 8.60
N ILE A 50 5.59 7.51 8.06
CA ILE A 50 4.83 7.68 6.82
C ILE A 50 3.49 8.31 7.19
N LEU A 51 3.29 9.55 6.76
CA LEU A 51 2.06 10.31 7.03
C LEU A 51 1.09 10.22 5.86
N LYS A 52 1.61 10.23 4.63
CA LYS A 52 0.84 10.20 3.41
C LYS A 52 1.51 9.34 2.36
N LEU A 53 0.69 8.73 1.51
CA LEU A 53 1.14 7.92 0.39
C LEU A 53 0.51 8.44 -0.88
N ARG A 54 1.32 8.55 -1.94
CA ARG A 54 0.86 8.91 -3.27
C ARG A 54 1.24 7.80 -4.24
N GLN A 55 0.28 7.31 -5.01
CA GLN A 55 0.61 6.53 -6.19
C GLN A 55 0.97 7.50 -7.30
N LEU A 56 2.20 7.42 -7.82
CA LEU A 56 2.53 8.19 -9.01
C LEU A 56 1.89 7.48 -10.21
N PRO A 57 0.98 8.15 -10.97
CA PRO A 57 0.51 7.62 -12.24
C PRO A 57 1.71 7.37 -13.13
N LEU A 58 1.73 6.24 -13.83
CA LEU A 58 2.69 6.06 -14.91
C LEU A 58 2.40 7.15 -15.96
N PRO A 59 3.43 7.83 -16.51
CA PRO A 59 3.21 8.75 -17.61
C PRO A 59 2.59 7.97 -18.78
N ALA A 60 1.46 8.45 -19.29
CA ALA A 60 0.67 7.81 -20.34
C ALA A 60 1.33 7.90 -21.74
N SER A 61 2.65 7.74 -21.83
CA SER A 61 3.42 7.88 -23.06
C SER A 61 4.30 6.64 -23.27
N LYS A 62 3.66 5.53 -23.65
CA LYS A 62 4.08 4.48 -24.59
C LYS A 62 3.27 3.21 -24.30
N ILE A 63 2.45 2.84 -25.28
CA ILE A 63 1.63 1.63 -25.32
C ILE A 63 2.55 0.41 -25.22
N ARG A 64 2.29 -0.47 -24.25
CA ARG A 64 2.59 -1.90 -24.33
C ARG A 64 1.39 -2.64 -23.72
N PRO A 65 0.69 -3.52 -24.47
CA PRO A 65 -0.50 -4.17 -23.96
C PRO A 65 -0.07 -5.34 -23.09
N GLU A 66 0.10 -5.11 -21.78
CA GLU A 66 0.13 -6.23 -20.83
C GLU A 66 -1.29 -6.44 -20.30
N ASN A 67 -1.97 -7.33 -21.03
CA ASN A 67 -3.20 -7.98 -20.66
C ASN A 67 -3.12 -8.53 -19.23
N ASN A 68 -3.74 -7.86 -18.27
CA ASN A 68 -4.32 -8.54 -17.12
C ASN A 68 -5.52 -7.77 -16.57
N LYS A 69 -6.69 -8.04 -17.14
CA LYS A 69 -8.00 -7.78 -16.53
C LYS A 69 -8.07 -8.53 -15.20
N SER A 70 -7.77 -7.86 -14.09
CA SER A 70 -8.37 -8.27 -12.82
C SER A 70 -8.71 -7.06 -11.95
N LYS A 71 -9.91 -6.56 -12.27
CA LYS A 71 -10.92 -6.00 -11.38
C LYS A 71 -10.41 -4.98 -10.36
N ARG A 72 -10.68 -3.71 -10.70
CA ARG A 72 -10.98 -2.64 -9.73
C ARG A 72 -11.96 -3.20 -8.68
N LYS A 73 -11.45 -3.62 -7.52
CA LYS A 73 -12.24 -3.69 -6.28
C LYS A 73 -11.74 -2.55 -5.41
N PHE A 74 -12.38 -1.40 -5.60
CA PHE A 74 -12.39 -0.32 -4.65
C PHE A 74 -12.88 -0.89 -3.30
N PHE A 75 -12.28 -0.43 -2.20
CA PHE A 75 -12.59 -0.84 -0.84
C PHE A 75 -14.10 -0.81 -0.58
N SER A 76 -14.68 -1.97 -0.24
CA SER A 76 -16.02 -2.05 0.34
C SER A 76 -15.93 -2.75 1.70
N ARG A 77 -16.34 -2.00 2.73
CA ARG A 77 -16.70 -2.42 4.09
C ARG A 77 -15.62 -3.06 4.96
N VAL A 78 -14.97 -2.22 5.76
CA VAL A 78 -14.62 -2.63 7.13
C VAL A 78 -15.95 -2.68 7.91
N ARG A 79 -16.52 -3.88 8.11
CA ARG A 79 -17.54 -4.07 9.15
C ARG A 79 -16.82 -4.02 10.49
N LEU A 80 -17.04 -2.95 11.24
CA LEU A 80 -16.71 -2.87 12.65
C LEU A 80 -17.69 -3.79 13.39
N HIS A 81 -17.29 -5.04 13.69
CA HIS A 81 -18.03 -5.85 14.65
C HIS A 81 -17.68 -5.39 16.06
N LYS A 82 -18.63 -4.66 16.65
CA LYS A 82 -18.70 -4.28 18.05
C LYS A 82 -19.05 -5.53 18.86
N SER A 83 -18.04 -6.20 19.44
CA SER A 83 -18.30 -7.20 20.49
C SER A 83 -18.48 -6.49 21.83
N SER A 84 -19.75 -6.25 22.13
CA SER A 84 -20.26 -6.01 23.48
C SER A 84 -20.63 -7.38 24.09
N GLY A 85 -20.13 -7.69 25.28
CA GLY A 85 -20.49 -8.88 26.06
C GLY A 85 -19.69 -8.86 27.35
N LYS A 86 -20.16 -8.16 28.39
CA LYS A 86 -21.25 -8.45 29.34
C LYS A 86 -20.67 -9.14 30.58
N LYS A 87 -21.02 -8.55 31.72
CA LYS A 87 -20.79 -9.00 33.10
C LYS A 87 -21.23 -10.44 33.30
#